data_AF-A0A1X7V2Z5-F1
#
_entry.id   AF-A0A1X7V2Z5-F1
#
_cell.length_a   1.000
_cell.length_b   1.000
_cell.length_c   1.000
_cell.angle_alpha   90.00
_cell.angle_beta   90.00
_cell.angle_gamma   90.00
#
_symmetry.space_group_name_H-M   'P 1'
#
loop_
_entity.id
_entity.type
_entity.pdbx_description
1 polymer ?
#
loop_
_entity_poly.entity_id
_entity_poly.type
_entity_poly.pdbx_seq_one_letter_code
_entity_poly.pdbx_strand_id
1 'polypeptide(L)'
;MPPKKKVPKGPGRPPINPTSATAPFSNVVCPICEDHIDDDSHESIHCSGCCQSWVHSGCSGLTLSAFKIAKESGPFQCPSCRVNYLSNEISHLQQDLSNLSHSLSSHITSLESRLSSIEEPIILRSEGDREINRGLEDTTIPTTGNGDAIPPSTSKFSIVISGIPECSPGTRRNAHISHDFEKVAHVIHSVDNSISSAFIRDC
;
A
#
# COMPACT_ATOMS: atom_id res chain seq x y z
N MET A 1 16.30 -70.74 14.84
CA MET A 1 16.28 -69.72 15.92
C MET A 1 17.69 -69.51 16.42
N PRO A 2 18.30 -68.32 16.26
CA PRO A 2 19.62 -68.03 16.82
C PRO A 2 19.52 -67.36 18.22
N PRO A 3 20.50 -67.52 19.11
CA PRO A 3 20.47 -66.96 20.45
C PRO A 3 20.80 -65.46 20.48
N LYS A 4 20.00 -64.69 21.25
CA LYS A 4 20.18 -63.25 21.49
C LYS A 4 21.43 -63.00 22.35
N LYS A 5 22.41 -62.29 21.82
CA LYS A 5 23.56 -61.74 22.57
C LYS A 5 23.09 -60.57 23.45
N LYS A 6 23.39 -60.63 24.75
CA LYS A 6 23.20 -59.53 25.72
C LYS A 6 24.34 -58.51 25.56
N VAL A 7 24.00 -57.23 25.46
CA VAL A 7 24.94 -56.10 25.46
C VAL A 7 25.19 -55.65 26.92
N PRO A 8 26.43 -55.40 27.34
CA PRO A 8 26.72 -54.95 28.71
C PRO A 8 26.43 -53.45 28.92
N LYS A 9 25.82 -53.13 30.05
CA LYS A 9 25.64 -51.76 30.59
C LYS A 9 27.02 -51.19 30.97
N GLY A 10 27.39 -50.07 30.36
CA GLY A 10 28.56 -49.27 30.76
C GLY A 10 28.36 -48.55 32.11
N PRO A 11 29.47 -48.11 32.73
CA PRO A 11 29.46 -47.58 34.09
C PRO A 11 28.87 -46.16 34.16
N GLY A 12 28.20 -45.89 35.29
CA GLY A 12 27.47 -44.66 35.56
C GLY A 12 28.34 -43.41 35.57
N ARG A 13 27.76 -42.32 35.07
CA ARG A 13 28.30 -40.96 35.13
C ARG A 13 28.14 -40.42 36.57
N PRO A 14 29.15 -39.79 37.18
CA PRO A 14 29.06 -39.24 38.53
C PRO A 14 28.11 -38.03 38.61
N PRO A 15 27.57 -37.73 39.80
CA PRO A 15 26.63 -36.62 40.00
C PRO A 15 27.34 -35.29 39.82
N ILE A 16 26.79 -34.45 38.95
CA ILE A 16 27.26 -33.09 38.69
C ILE A 16 26.66 -32.20 39.78
N ASN A 17 27.51 -31.64 40.64
CA ASN A 17 27.12 -30.56 41.57
C ASN A 17 26.67 -29.34 40.76
N PRO A 18 25.48 -28.75 41.03
CA PRO A 18 25.11 -27.47 40.47
C PRO A 18 25.64 -26.36 41.37
N THR A 19 26.85 -25.89 41.10
CA THR A 19 27.36 -24.62 41.66
C THR A 19 27.80 -23.71 40.52
N SER A 20 26.81 -23.18 39.80
CA SER A 20 26.97 -21.97 38.98
C SER A 20 25.61 -21.30 38.92
N ALA A 21 25.54 -20.09 39.47
CA ALA A 21 24.38 -19.22 39.46
C ALA A 21 23.83 -19.09 38.03
N THR A 22 22.78 -19.84 37.73
CA THR A 22 22.04 -19.68 36.49
C THR A 22 21.10 -18.50 36.69
N ALA A 23 21.26 -17.48 35.86
CA ALA A 23 20.30 -16.40 35.75
C ALA A 23 18.86 -16.98 35.64
N PRO A 24 17.83 -16.28 36.14
CA PRO A 24 16.47 -16.78 36.04
C PRO A 24 16.17 -17.04 34.56
N PHE A 25 15.98 -18.31 34.20
CA PHE A 25 15.48 -18.69 32.89
C PHE A 25 14.20 -17.89 32.68
N SER A 26 14.24 -16.93 31.77
CA SER A 26 13.05 -16.19 31.40
C SER A 26 12.09 -17.22 30.82
N ASN A 27 11.00 -17.50 31.55
CA ASN A 27 9.94 -18.41 31.12
C ASN A 27 9.17 -17.77 29.97
N VAL A 28 9.81 -17.63 28.81
CA VAL A 28 9.21 -17.06 27.61
C VAL A 28 8.49 -18.19 26.89
N VAL A 29 7.21 -17.98 26.64
CA VAL A 29 6.34 -18.95 25.96
C VAL A 29 5.98 -18.38 24.60
N CYS A 30 6.06 -19.22 23.57
CA CYS A 30 5.66 -18.85 22.22
C CYS A 30 4.12 -18.72 22.16
N PRO A 31 3.56 -17.58 21.72
CA PRO A 31 2.11 -17.39 21.69
C PRO A 31 1.39 -18.16 20.57
N ILE A 32 2.13 -18.91 19.75
CA ILE A 32 1.59 -19.66 18.60
C ILE A 32 1.42 -21.14 18.94
N CYS A 33 2.44 -21.76 19.52
CA CYS A 33 2.38 -23.18 19.90
C CYS A 33 2.25 -23.41 21.41
N GLU A 34 2.32 -22.35 22.22
CA GLU A 34 2.26 -22.40 23.68
C GLU A 34 3.43 -23.18 24.35
N ASP A 35 4.46 -23.52 23.57
CA ASP A 35 5.67 -24.15 24.09
C ASP A 35 6.70 -23.11 24.59
N HIS A 36 7.56 -23.55 25.51
CA HIS A 36 8.67 -22.76 25.99
C HIS A 36 9.71 -22.46 24.89
N ILE A 37 10.21 -21.23 24.92
CA ILE A 37 11.36 -20.80 24.13
C ILE A 37 12.60 -20.95 25.01
N ASP A 38 13.57 -21.70 24.52
CA ASP A 38 14.85 -21.92 25.16
C ASP A 38 15.92 -21.35 24.23
N ASP A 39 16.60 -20.29 24.65
CA ASP A 39 17.53 -19.54 23.80
C ASP A 39 18.74 -20.37 23.35
N ASP A 40 19.09 -21.45 24.08
CA ASP A 40 20.21 -22.32 23.75
C ASP A 40 19.86 -23.35 22.66
N SER A 41 18.58 -23.73 22.56
CA SER A 41 18.13 -24.83 21.70
C SER A 41 17.18 -24.41 20.58
N HIS A 42 16.50 -23.28 20.73
CA HIS A 42 15.47 -22.82 19.82
C HIS A 42 15.87 -21.50 19.14
N GLU A 43 15.69 -21.47 17.82
CA GLU A 43 15.74 -20.21 17.08
C GLU A 43 14.47 -19.41 17.36
N SER A 44 14.64 -18.26 18.02
CA SER A 44 13.54 -17.35 18.35
C SER A 44 13.80 -15.93 17.82
N ILE A 45 12.72 -15.22 17.52
CA ILE A 45 12.74 -13.82 17.08
C ILE A 45 11.69 -13.03 17.87
N HIS A 46 12.04 -11.81 18.25
CA HIS A 46 11.17 -10.90 18.96
C HIS A 46 10.23 -10.17 17.99
N CYS A 47 8.92 -10.20 18.26
CA CYS A 47 7.93 -9.45 17.51
C CYS A 47 7.87 -8.00 18.01
N SER A 48 8.22 -7.04 17.17
CA SER A 48 8.08 -5.59 17.39
C SER A 48 6.65 -5.07 17.19
N GLY A 49 5.67 -5.95 16.95
CA GLY A 49 4.26 -5.60 16.80
C GLY A 49 3.55 -5.35 18.14
N CYS A 50 2.21 -5.32 18.16
CA CYS A 50 1.46 -5.06 19.38
C CYS A 50 1.60 -6.16 20.45
N CYS A 51 1.97 -7.38 20.08
CA CYS A 51 2.11 -8.47 21.04
C CYS A 51 3.43 -8.46 21.83
N GLN A 52 4.46 -7.75 21.36
CA GLN A 52 5.77 -7.60 22.03
C GLN A 52 6.30 -8.93 22.61
N SER A 53 6.19 -10.01 21.84
CA SER A 53 6.44 -11.38 22.30
C SER A 53 7.52 -12.05 21.46
N TRP A 54 8.23 -13.00 22.06
CA TRP A 54 9.12 -13.89 21.32
C TRP A 54 8.34 -15.03 20.67
N VAL A 55 8.78 -15.43 19.49
CA VAL A 55 8.15 -16.48 18.70
C VAL A 55 9.24 -17.39 18.16
N HIS A 56 9.01 -18.71 18.14
CA HIS A 56 9.91 -19.62 17.44
C HIS A 56 9.98 -19.25 15.94
N SER A 57 11.16 -19.41 15.34
CA SER A 57 11.41 -19.23 13.91
C SER A 57 10.41 -20.04 13.06
N GLY A 58 10.21 -21.32 13.39
CA GLY A 58 9.24 -22.18 12.72
C GLY A 58 7.78 -21.72 12.89
N CYS A 59 7.40 -21.30 14.11
CA CYS A 59 6.05 -20.82 14.40
C CYS A 59 5.73 -19.49 13.71
N SER A 60 6.74 -18.67 13.44
CA SER A 60 6.59 -17.45 12.64
C SER A 60 6.53 -17.70 11.13
N GLY A 61 6.63 -18.96 10.69
CA GLY A 61 6.61 -19.33 9.28
C GLY A 61 7.90 -18.98 8.53
N LEU A 62 8.98 -18.67 9.25
CA LEU A 62 10.26 -18.33 8.66
C LEU A 62 11.06 -19.60 8.37
N THR A 63 11.67 -19.66 7.18
CA THR A 63 12.75 -20.60 6.93
C THR A 63 14.01 -20.14 7.66
N LEU A 64 14.97 -21.05 7.87
CA LEU A 64 16.25 -20.73 8.51
C LEU A 64 16.98 -19.55 7.84
N SER A 65 16.94 -19.46 6.51
CA SER A 65 17.54 -18.34 5.78
C SER A 65 16.75 -17.04 5.98
N ALA A 66 15.43 -17.09 5.91
CA ALA A 66 14.57 -15.93 6.14
C ALA A 66 14.69 -15.40 7.58
N PHE A 67 14.85 -16.29 8.55
CA PHE A 67 15.07 -15.94 9.96
C PHE A 67 16.36 -15.13 10.17
N LYS A 68 17.47 -15.58 9.58
CA LYS A 68 18.75 -14.83 9.64
C LYS A 68 18.61 -13.43 9.04
N ILE A 69 17.99 -13.34 7.87
CA ILE A 69 17.70 -12.07 7.22
C ILE A 69 16.81 -11.21 8.12
N ALA A 70 15.73 -11.76 8.69
CA ALA A 70 14.81 -11.01 9.54
C ALA A 70 15.49 -10.47 10.81
N LYS A 71 16.40 -11.23 11.43
CA LYS A 71 17.19 -10.74 12.57
C LYS A 71 18.09 -9.55 12.22
N GLU A 72 18.62 -9.52 11.01
CA GLU A 72 19.55 -8.47 10.55
C GLU A 72 18.82 -7.28 9.90
N SER A 73 17.62 -7.49 9.36
CA SER A 73 16.90 -6.50 8.53
C SER A 73 16.07 -5.49 9.34
N GLY A 74 15.99 -5.63 10.66
CA GLY A 74 15.30 -4.69 11.54
C GLY A 74 14.04 -5.26 12.21
N PRO A 75 13.00 -4.45 12.46
CA PRO A 75 11.86 -4.86 13.27
C PRO A 75 11.04 -5.94 12.57
N PHE A 76 10.88 -7.07 13.25
CA PHE A 76 10.06 -8.18 12.80
C PHE A 76 8.64 -8.09 13.37
N GLN A 77 7.62 -8.43 12.57
CA GLN A 77 6.24 -8.57 13.06
C GLN A 77 5.76 -10.00 12.81
N CYS A 78 5.25 -10.66 13.86
CA CYS A 78 4.72 -12.00 13.75
C CYS A 78 3.44 -12.03 12.87
N PRO A 79 3.08 -13.20 12.31
CA PRO A 79 1.89 -13.33 11.46
C PRO A 79 0.62 -12.78 12.12
N SER A 80 0.40 -13.05 13.41
CA SER A 80 -0.79 -12.58 14.13
C SER A 80 -0.85 -11.05 14.21
N CYS A 81 0.27 -10.38 14.52
CA CYS A 81 0.34 -8.91 14.52
C CYS A 81 0.12 -8.34 13.12
N ARG A 82 0.72 -8.96 12.10
CA ARG A 82 0.58 -8.52 10.71
C ARG A 82 -0.86 -8.63 10.22
N VAL A 83 -1.54 -9.74 10.53
CA VAL A 83 -2.96 -9.94 10.19
C VAL A 83 -3.84 -8.93 10.92
N ASN A 84 -3.60 -8.68 12.20
CA ASN A 84 -4.36 -7.70 12.97
C ASN A 84 -4.20 -6.28 12.40
N TYR A 85 -2.96 -5.89 12.07
CA TYR A 85 -2.69 -4.61 11.42
C TYR A 85 -3.46 -4.47 10.10
N LEU A 86 -3.36 -5.47 9.22
CA LEU A 86 -4.06 -5.46 7.92
C LEU A 86 -5.58 -5.43 8.08
N SER A 87 -6.12 -6.16 9.06
CA SER A 87 -7.58 -6.18 9.33
C SER A 87 -8.09 -4.82 9.78
N ASN A 88 -7.32 -4.12 10.62
CA ASN A 88 -7.65 -2.76 11.06
C ASN A 88 -7.57 -1.76 9.90
N GLU A 89 -6.55 -1.87 9.05
CA GLU A 89 -6.39 -1.01 7.87
C GLU A 89 -7.54 -1.20 6.88
N ILE A 90 -7.94 -2.45 6.61
CA ILE A 90 -9.12 -2.76 5.78
C ILE A 90 -10.38 -2.14 6.38
N SER A 91 -10.59 -2.29 7.69
CA SER A 91 -11.76 -1.74 8.37
C SER A 91 -11.82 -0.21 8.28
N HIS A 92 -10.67 0.46 8.43
CA HIS A 92 -10.56 1.90 8.27
C HIS A 92 -10.89 2.35 6.84
N LEU A 93 -10.31 1.67 5.84
CA LEU A 93 -10.56 1.97 4.43
C LEU A 93 -12.03 1.76 4.06
N GLN A 94 -12.67 0.71 4.59
CA GLN A 94 -14.11 0.48 4.40
C GLN A 94 -14.95 1.61 5.00
N GLN A 95 -14.57 2.11 6.17
CA GLN A 95 -15.23 3.25 6.80
C GLN A 95 -15.07 4.52 5.96
N ASP A 96 -13.86 4.80 5.46
CA ASP A 96 -13.59 5.95 4.61
C ASP A 96 -14.41 5.91 3.32
N LEU A 97 -14.49 4.74 2.67
CA LEU A 97 -15.33 4.53 1.48
C LEU A 97 -16.81 4.75 1.79
N SER A 98 -17.29 4.25 2.92
CA SER A 98 -18.67 4.49 3.36
C SER A 98 -18.94 5.97 3.57
N ASN A 99 -18.05 6.68 4.27
CA ASN A 99 -18.18 8.11 4.53
C ASN A 99 -18.18 8.92 3.22
N LEU A 100 -17.27 8.60 2.29
CA LEU A 100 -17.20 9.25 1.00
C LEU A 100 -18.45 8.98 0.16
N SER A 101 -18.93 7.74 0.14
CA SER A 101 -20.16 7.35 -0.55
C SER A 101 -21.38 8.12 -0.01
N HIS A 102 -21.50 8.24 1.31
CA HIS A 102 -22.56 9.05 1.93
C HIS A 102 -22.44 10.53 1.58
N SER A 103 -21.23 11.10 1.62
CA SER A 103 -20.99 12.49 1.25
C SER A 103 -21.35 12.78 -0.20
N LEU A 104 -20.96 11.90 -1.13
CA LEU A 104 -21.29 12.03 -2.55
C LEU A 104 -22.80 11.90 -2.78
N SER A 105 -23.44 10.93 -2.14
CA SER A 105 -24.90 10.75 -2.22
C SER A 105 -25.64 11.99 -1.71
N SER A 106 -25.21 12.55 -0.58
CA SER A 106 -25.78 13.79 -0.05
C SER A 106 -25.59 14.98 -0.98
N HIS A 107 -24.44 15.11 -1.64
CA HIS A 107 -24.20 16.16 -2.62
C HIS A 107 -25.08 16.00 -3.86
N ILE A 108 -25.23 14.77 -4.36
CA ILE A 108 -26.13 14.47 -5.48
C ILE A 108 -27.55 14.88 -5.14
N THR A 109 -28.10 14.43 -3.99
CA THR A 109 -29.46 14.79 -3.57
C THR A 109 -29.62 16.31 -3.38
N SER A 110 -28.60 16.99 -2.86
CA SER A 110 -28.62 18.45 -2.74
C SER A 110 -28.67 19.13 -4.11
N LEU A 111 -27.88 18.68 -5.07
CA LEU A 111 -27.89 19.21 -6.44
C LEU A 111 -29.23 18.91 -7.15
N GLU A 112 -29.75 17.70 -7.01
CA GLU A 112 -31.07 17.31 -7.55
C GLU A 112 -32.19 18.19 -6.99
N SER A 113 -32.19 18.47 -5.68
CA SER A 113 -33.18 19.37 -5.07
C SER A 113 -33.10 20.81 -5.60
N ARG A 114 -31.88 21.30 -5.87
CA ARG A 114 -31.66 22.64 -6.43
C ARG A 114 -32.11 22.71 -7.88
N LEU A 115 -31.86 21.67 -8.68
CA LEU A 115 -32.33 21.58 -10.06
C LEU A 115 -33.85 21.52 -10.12
N SER A 116 -34.49 20.70 -9.27
CA SER A 116 -35.95 20.62 -9.20
C SER A 116 -36.60 21.95 -8.79
N SER A 117 -35.92 22.78 -7.99
CA SER A 117 -36.39 24.12 -7.62
C SER A 117 -36.27 25.15 -8.75
N ILE A 118 -35.41 24.91 -9.75
CA ILE A 118 -35.24 25.77 -10.93
C ILE A 118 -36.30 25.46 -12.00
N GLU A 119 -36.90 24.27 -11.96
CA GLU A 119 -37.86 23.79 -12.96
C GLU A 119 -39.33 24.22 -12.69
N GLU A 120 -39.60 24.96 -11.60
CA GLU A 120 -40.88 25.66 -11.45
C GLU A 120 -40.95 26.90 -12.37
N PRO A 121 -42.10 27.13 -13.02
CA PRO A 121 -42.14 27.68 -14.37
C PRO A 121 -41.65 29.12 -14.44
N ILE A 122 -40.79 29.36 -15.43
CA ILE A 122 -40.67 30.63 -16.13
C ILE A 122 -42.08 30.99 -16.64
N ILE A 123 -42.89 31.65 -15.81
CA ILE A 123 -44.10 32.31 -16.27
C ILE A 123 -43.60 33.42 -17.19
N LEU A 124 -43.64 33.15 -18.49
CA LEU A 124 -43.54 34.11 -19.57
C LEU A 124 -44.54 35.25 -19.29
N ARG A 125 -44.06 36.31 -18.64
CA ARG A 125 -44.70 37.62 -18.71
C ARG A 125 -44.32 38.20 -20.06
N SER A 126 -45.14 37.86 -21.06
CA SER A 126 -45.29 38.65 -22.27
C SER A 126 -45.91 40.01 -21.91
N GLU A 127 -45.68 41.02 -22.76
CA GLU A 127 -45.92 42.47 -22.60
C GLU A 127 -44.72 43.22 -22.00
N GLY A 128 -44.04 44.14 -22.67
CA GLY A 128 -44.23 44.79 -23.96
C GLY A 128 -43.12 45.84 -24.15
N ASP A 129 -42.90 46.24 -25.40
CA ASP A 129 -41.96 47.25 -25.89
C ASP A 129 -41.53 48.33 -24.88
N ARG A 130 -40.22 48.41 -24.63
CA ARG A 130 -39.50 49.70 -24.51
C ARG A 130 -38.07 49.56 -25.04
N GLU A 131 -37.88 50.03 -26.27
CA GLU A 131 -36.59 50.55 -26.72
C GLU A 131 -36.03 51.55 -25.71
N ILE A 132 -34.82 51.32 -25.23
CA ILE A 132 -34.00 52.38 -24.64
C ILE A 132 -32.61 52.28 -25.28
N ASN A 133 -32.43 53.10 -26.33
CA ASN A 133 -31.13 53.60 -26.74
C ASN A 133 -30.55 54.48 -25.61
N ARG A 134 -29.37 54.11 -25.11
CA ARG A 134 -28.34 54.93 -24.41
C ARG A 134 -27.31 53.93 -23.88
N GLY A 135 -26.01 54.07 -24.03
CA GLY A 135 -25.16 55.13 -24.53
C GLY A 135 -23.74 54.64 -24.24
N LEU A 136 -22.90 54.77 -25.25
CA LEU A 136 -21.45 54.64 -25.23
C LEU A 136 -20.83 55.39 -24.04
N GLU A 137 -20.24 54.69 -23.06
CA GLU A 137 -19.15 55.23 -22.22
C GLU A 137 -18.15 54.12 -21.87
N ASP A 138 -17.03 54.19 -22.60
CA ASP A 138 -15.65 53.93 -22.22
C ASP A 138 -15.40 53.52 -20.75
N THR A 139 -14.85 52.32 -20.52
CA THR A 139 -14.09 52.02 -19.30
C THR A 139 -13.00 50.98 -19.60
N THR A 140 -11.88 51.51 -20.08
CA THR A 140 -10.51 51.20 -19.64
C THR A 140 -10.11 49.73 -19.46
N ILE A 141 -9.44 49.26 -20.52
CA ILE A 141 -8.37 48.26 -20.50
C ILE A 141 -7.27 48.72 -19.50
N PRO A 142 -6.80 47.87 -18.57
CA PRO A 142 -5.49 48.05 -17.96
C PRO A 142 -4.44 47.38 -18.84
N THR A 143 -3.75 48.19 -19.65
CA THR A 143 -2.45 47.85 -20.23
C THR A 143 -1.38 48.62 -19.46
N THR A 144 -0.65 47.91 -18.60
CA THR A 144 0.72 48.21 -18.16
C THR A 144 1.28 46.85 -17.69
N GLY A 145 2.30 46.25 -18.29
CA GLY A 145 3.54 46.84 -18.77
C GLY A 145 4.64 46.41 -17.80
N ASN A 146 5.34 45.32 -18.12
CA ASN A 146 6.80 45.18 -18.02
C ASN A 146 7.21 43.73 -18.27
N GLY A 147 8.25 43.58 -19.08
CA GLY A 147 8.74 42.30 -19.54
C GLY A 147 9.30 41.46 -18.42
N ASP A 148 8.97 40.18 -18.48
CA ASP A 148 9.93 39.11 -18.39
C ASP A 148 9.45 38.03 -19.36
N ALA A 149 10.37 37.52 -20.18
CA ALA A 149 10.09 36.39 -21.03
C ALA A 149 9.61 35.24 -20.13
N ILE A 150 8.32 34.90 -20.20
CA ILE A 150 7.78 33.70 -19.57
C ILE A 150 8.59 32.54 -20.18
N PRO A 151 9.45 31.84 -19.42
CA PRO A 151 10.04 30.62 -19.93
C PRO A 151 8.88 29.68 -20.27
N PRO A 152 8.92 28.91 -21.37
CA PRO A 152 7.83 28.01 -21.71
C PRO A 152 7.54 27.15 -20.48
N SER A 153 6.40 27.40 -19.85
CA SER A 153 5.88 26.57 -18.77
C SER A 153 5.77 25.18 -19.39
N THR A 154 6.71 24.31 -19.05
CA THR A 154 6.63 22.89 -19.36
C THR A 154 5.51 22.35 -18.49
N SER A 155 4.27 22.50 -18.97
CA SER A 155 3.09 21.96 -18.30
C SER A 155 3.28 20.46 -18.19
N LYS A 156 3.68 20.00 -17.01
CA LYS A 156 3.77 18.58 -16.70
C LYS A 156 2.34 18.10 -16.43
N PHE A 157 1.77 17.36 -17.36
CA PHE A 157 0.52 16.64 -17.16
C PHE A 157 0.82 15.16 -16.98
N SER A 158 0.12 14.52 -16.05
CA SER A 158 0.18 13.07 -15.86
C SER A 158 -0.87 12.41 -16.74
N ILE A 159 -0.49 11.33 -17.43
CA ILE A 159 -1.38 10.54 -18.28
C ILE A 159 -1.51 9.15 -17.67
N VAL A 160 -2.73 8.64 -17.57
CA VAL A 160 -3.00 7.26 -17.17
C VAL A 160 -3.43 6.47 -18.40
N ILE A 161 -2.71 5.38 -18.72
CA ILE A 161 -3.00 4.52 -19.86
C ILE A 161 -3.50 3.18 -19.31
N SER A 162 -4.70 2.78 -19.72
CA SER A 162 -5.37 1.55 -19.28
C SER A 162 -5.51 0.56 -20.45
N GLY A 163 -5.71 -0.73 -20.14
CA GLY A 163 -5.95 -1.76 -21.15
C GLY A 163 -4.69 -2.36 -21.78
N ILE A 164 -3.52 -2.17 -21.17
CA ILE A 164 -2.30 -2.87 -21.57
C ILE A 164 -2.40 -4.33 -21.12
N PRO A 165 -2.26 -5.33 -22.02
CA PRO A 165 -2.29 -6.73 -21.65
C PRO A 165 -1.18 -7.07 -20.66
N GLU A 166 -1.50 -7.78 -19.58
CA GLU A 166 -0.51 -8.20 -18.59
C GLU A 166 0.45 -9.25 -19.14
N CYS A 167 1.69 -9.24 -18.66
CA CYS A 167 2.65 -10.30 -18.94
C CYS A 167 2.21 -11.64 -18.34
N SER A 168 2.67 -12.75 -18.91
CA SER A 168 2.39 -14.08 -18.35
C SER A 168 2.97 -14.26 -16.95
N PRO A 169 2.33 -15.07 -16.08
CA PRO A 169 2.83 -15.35 -14.74
C PRO A 169 4.27 -15.89 -14.77
N GLY A 170 5.14 -15.35 -13.92
CA GLY A 170 6.56 -15.73 -13.84
C GLY A 170 7.51 -14.92 -14.70
N THR A 171 7.01 -13.91 -15.44
CA THR A 171 7.86 -12.97 -16.18
C THR A 171 8.78 -12.20 -15.24
N ARG A 172 10.07 -12.12 -15.57
CA ARG A 172 11.05 -11.37 -14.77
C ARG A 172 10.69 -9.89 -14.74
N ARG A 173 10.87 -9.23 -13.59
CA ARG A 173 10.56 -7.80 -13.38
C ARG A 173 11.07 -6.89 -14.50
N ASN A 174 12.34 -7.01 -14.89
CA ASN A 174 12.91 -6.15 -15.94
C ASN A 174 12.23 -6.37 -17.30
N ALA A 175 11.86 -7.60 -17.64
CA ALA A 175 11.17 -7.91 -18.87
C ALA A 175 9.72 -7.39 -18.86
N HIS A 176 9.07 -7.44 -17.69
CA HIS A 176 7.74 -6.87 -17.49
C HIS A 176 7.75 -5.35 -17.68
N ILE A 177 8.70 -4.66 -17.04
CA ILE A 177 8.87 -3.21 -17.18
C ILE A 177 9.14 -2.83 -18.64
N SER A 178 10.06 -3.52 -19.32
CA SER A 178 10.35 -3.26 -20.74
C SER A 178 9.13 -3.49 -21.63
N HIS A 179 8.35 -4.54 -21.38
CA HIS A 179 7.11 -4.82 -22.10
C HIS A 179 6.11 -3.67 -21.95
N ASP A 180 5.90 -3.19 -20.72
CA ASP A 180 4.92 -2.13 -20.45
C ASP A 180 5.33 -0.81 -21.10
N PHE A 181 6.61 -0.45 -21.03
CA PHE A 181 7.13 0.72 -21.76
C PHE A 181 6.94 0.62 -23.27
N GLU A 182 7.18 -0.56 -23.87
CA GLU A 182 6.98 -0.78 -25.31
C GLU A 182 5.50 -0.64 -25.70
N LYS A 183 4.59 -1.19 -24.88
CA LYS A 183 3.14 -1.06 -25.10
C LYS A 183 2.68 0.39 -24.96
N VAL A 184 3.12 1.10 -23.93
CA VAL A 184 2.84 2.52 -23.73
C VAL A 184 3.36 3.34 -24.92
N ALA A 185 4.60 3.08 -25.36
CA ALA A 185 5.18 3.75 -26.51
C ALA A 185 4.36 3.53 -27.78
N HIS A 186 3.89 2.30 -28.02
CA HIS A 186 3.06 1.99 -29.17
C HIS A 186 1.73 2.75 -29.16
N VAL A 187 1.07 2.84 -28.00
CA VAL A 187 -0.18 3.61 -27.83
C VAL A 187 0.07 5.10 -28.07
N ILE A 188 1.11 5.67 -27.48
CA ILE A 188 1.43 7.09 -27.66
C ILE A 188 1.78 7.40 -29.12
N HIS A 189 2.59 6.55 -29.75
CA HIS A 189 2.98 6.72 -31.15
C HIS A 189 1.78 6.64 -32.10
N SER A 190 0.71 5.92 -31.76
CA SER A 190 -0.53 5.92 -32.56
C SER A 190 -1.24 7.27 -32.58
N VAL A 191 -1.03 8.11 -31.55
CA VAL A 191 -1.63 9.43 -31.41
C VAL A 191 -0.68 10.52 -31.91
N ASP A 192 0.62 10.38 -31.63
CA ASP A 192 1.66 11.31 -32.04
C ASP A 192 2.99 10.60 -32.37
N ASN A 193 3.31 10.54 -33.66
CA ASN A 193 4.54 9.92 -34.18
C ASN A 193 5.82 10.70 -33.80
N SER A 194 5.72 11.92 -33.28
CA SER A 194 6.87 12.72 -32.88
C SER A 194 7.43 12.33 -31.50
N ILE A 195 6.66 11.56 -30.72
CA ILE A 195 7.05 11.15 -29.37
C ILE A 195 7.85 9.85 -29.43
N SER A 196 9.15 9.96 -29.17
CA SER A 196 10.05 8.80 -29.02
C SER A 196 9.85 8.11 -27.67
N SER A 197 10.07 6.79 -27.64
CA SER A 197 10.07 6.00 -26.40
C SER A 197 11.06 6.49 -25.34
N ALA A 198 12.10 7.22 -25.76
CA ALA A 198 13.07 7.84 -24.85
C ALA A 198 12.48 8.92 -23.92
N PHE A 199 11.29 9.45 -24.22
CA PHE A 199 10.60 10.45 -23.42
C PHE A 199 9.65 9.86 -22.37
N ILE A 200 9.42 8.55 -22.41
CA ILE A 200 8.50 7.86 -21.51
C ILE A 200 9.31 7.42 -20.28
N ARG A 201 8.87 7.85 -19.10
CA ARG A 201 9.49 7.48 -17.82
C ARG A 201 8.42 7.02 -16.84
N ASP A 202 8.71 5.93 -16.17
CA ASP A 202 7.94 5.48 -15.01
C ASP A 202 8.17 6.50 -13.89
N CYS A 203 7.08 7.01 -13.32
CA CYS A 203 7.09 8.14 -12.38
C CYS A 203 6.97 7.66 -10.93
#